data_AF-A0A521VXF9-F1
#
_entry.id   AF-A0A521VXF9-F1
#
_cell.length_a   1.000
_cell.length_b   1.000
_cell.length_c   1.000
_cell.angle_alpha   90.00
_cell.angle_beta   90.00
_cell.angle_gamma   90.00
#
_symmetry.space_group_name_H-M   'P 1'
#
loop_
_entity.id
_entity.type
_entity.pdbx_description
1 polymer ?
#
loop_
_entity_poly.entity_id
_entity_poly.type
_entity_poly.pdbx_seq_one_letter_code
_entity_poly.pdbx_strand_id
1 'polypeptide(L)' 'MITDPVCGKRINRSRAYAVIEYGGVAYSLCCPLCQAEFERSPRMYARPELGEKARKKTDRHPYRGQKARAT' A
#
# COMPACT_ATOMS: atom_id res chain seq x y z
N MET A 1 2.94 1.49 10.07
CA MET A 1 2.34 2.83 9.92
C MET A 1 2.89 3.44 8.65
N ILE A 2 2.04 3.99 7.79
CA ILE A 2 2.46 4.54 6.50
C ILE A 2 2.50 6.06 6.64
N THR A 3 3.41 6.71 5.93
CA THR A 3 3.54 8.16 5.94
C THR A 3 3.15 8.68 4.57
N ASP A 4 2.25 9.65 4.56
CA ASP A 4 1.90 10.37 3.34
C ASP A 4 3.17 11.10 2.83
N PRO A 5 3.63 10.80 1.59
CA PRO A 5 4.86 11.35 1.06
C PRO A 5 4.79 12.83 0.69
N VAL A 6 3.59 13.41 0.57
CA VAL A 6 3.40 14.82 0.24
C VAL A 6 3.42 15.68 1.50
N CYS A 7 2.62 15.31 2.51
CA CYS A 7 2.45 16.12 3.72
C CYS A 7 3.17 15.58 4.97
N GLY A 8 3.75 14.38 4.93
CA GLY A 8 4.42 13.75 6.07
C GLY A 8 3.47 13.20 7.14
N LYS A 9 2.16 13.19 6.88
CA LYS A 9 1.15 12.73 7.84
C LYS A 9 1.20 11.21 8.01
N ARG A 10 1.22 10.75 9.27
CA ARG A 10 1.08 9.31 9.58
C ARG A 10 -0.35 8.87 9.32
N ILE A 11 -0.50 7.89 8.45
CA ILE A 11 -1.78 7.31 8.04
C ILE A 11 -1.81 5.82 8.37
N ASN A 12 -2.99 5.37 8.78
CA ASN A 12 -3.29 3.95 8.86
C ASN A 12 -3.64 3.48 7.44
N ARG A 13 -3.07 2.37 6.99
CA ARG A 13 -3.33 1.80 5.66
C ARG A 13 -4.82 1.62 5.40
N SER A 14 -5.57 1.16 6.39
CA SER A 14 -7.02 0.96 6.29
C SER A 14 -7.83 2.26 6.21
N ARG A 15 -7.19 3.41 6.46
CA ARG A 15 -7.79 4.75 6.40
C ARG A 15 -7.12 5.64 5.34
N ALA A 16 -6.31 5.07 4.45
CA ALA A 16 -5.77 5.81 3.32
C ALA A 16 -6.92 6.26 2.42
N TYR A 17 -6.87 7.51 1.96
CA TYR A 17 -7.85 8.04 1.02
C TYR A 17 -7.63 7.46 -0.38
N ALA A 18 -6.37 7.47 -0.83
CA ALA A 18 -5.96 6.94 -2.13
C ALA A 18 -4.66 6.15 -2.00
N VAL A 19 -4.44 5.21 -2.92
CA VAL A 19 -3.17 4.48 -3.05
C VAL A 19 -2.72 4.55 -4.50
N ILE A 20 -1.52 5.08 -4.73
CA ILE A 20 -0.93 5.24 -6.06
C ILE A 20 0.29 4.32 -6.17
N GLU A 21 0.36 3.53 -7.23
CA GLU A 21 1.54 2.73 -7.53
C GLU A 21 2.50 3.50 -8.45
N TYR A 22 3.74 3.70 -8.01
CA TYR A 22 4.79 4.34 -8.79
C TYR A 22 6.12 3.61 -8.58
N GLY A 23 6.76 3.18 -9.68
CA GLY A 23 8.04 2.46 -9.62
C GLY A 23 8.00 1.13 -8.84
N GLY A 24 6.85 0.43 -8.85
CA GLY A 24 6.66 -0.83 -8.11
C GLY A 24 6.47 -0.67 -6.60
N VAL A 25 6.22 0.56 -6.14
CA VAL A 25 5.93 0.89 -4.75
C VAL A 25 4.56 1.56 -4.67
N ALA A 26 3.74 1.12 -3.72
CA ALA A 26 2.42 1.66 -3.45
C ALA A 26 2.49 2.76 -2.37
N TYR A 27 2.11 3.97 -2.72
CA TYR A 27 2.09 5.14 -1.85
C TYR A 27 0.67 5.44 -1.40
N SER A 28 0.46 5.48 -0.09
CA SER A 28 -0.85 5.82 0.48
C SER A 28 -0.94 7.31 0.77
N LEU A 29 -2.05 7.94 0.38
CA LEU A 29 -2.27 9.38 0.50
C LEU A 29 -3.46 9.67 1.42
N CYS A 30 -3.37 10.75 2.18
CA CYS A 30 -4.30 11.05 3.25
C CYS A 30 -5.53 11.84 2.81
N CYS A 31 -5.47 12.53 1.66
CA CYS A 31 -6.53 13.40 1.16
C CYS A 31 -6.43 13.61 -0.36
N PRO A 32 -7.49 14.10 -1.04
CA PRO A 32 -7.47 14.35 -2.48
C PRO A 32 -6.43 15.41 -2.90
N LEU A 33 -6.12 16.38 -2.04
CA LEU A 33 -5.08 17.37 -2.33
C LEU A 33 -3.69 16.72 -2.43
N CYS A 34 -3.35 15.84 -1.48
CA CYS A 34 -2.09 15.08 -1.55
C CYS A 34 -2.06 14.16 -2.77
N GLN A 35 -3.20 13.62 -3.18
CA GLN A 35 -3.32 12.86 -4.43
C GLN A 35 -2.94 13.69 -5.65
N ALA A 36 -3.58 14.83 -5.86
CA ALA A 36 -3.30 15.69 -6.99
C ALA A 36 -1.83 16.13 -7.04
N GLU A 37 -1.24 16.51 -5.90
CA GLU A 37 0.16 16.93 -5.83
C GLU A 37 1.13 15.77 -6.11
N PHE A 38 0.83 14.56 -5.61
CA PHE A 38 1.61 13.37 -5.93
C PHE A 38 1.55 13.05 -7.43
N GLU A 39 0.37 13.12 -8.06
CA GLU A 39 0.19 12.85 -9.50
C GLU A 39 0.89 13.90 -10.38
N ARG A 40 0.97 15.16 -9.93
CA ARG A 40 1.68 16.24 -10.64
C ARG A 40 3.19 16.05 -10.63
N SER A 41 3.77 15.52 -9.55
CA SER A 41 5.22 15.39 -9.41
C SER A 41 5.64 14.12 -8.66
N PRO A 42 5.30 12.92 -9.19
CA PRO A 42 5.50 11.67 -8.47
C PRO A 42 6.98 11.39 -8.20
N ARG A 43 7.90 11.82 -9.08
CA ARG A 43 9.35 11.65 -8.85
C ARG A 43 9.88 12.37 -7.62
N MET A 44 9.26 13.48 -7.20
CA MET A 44 9.69 14.22 -6.01
C MET A 44 9.24 13.52 -4.72
N TYR A 45 8.08 12.85 -4.76
CA TYR A 45 7.44 12.27 -3.59
C TYR A 45 7.63 10.75 -3.47
N ALA A 46 7.88 10.06 -4.57
CA ALA A 46 7.99 8.60 -4.63
C ALA A 46 9.31 8.09 -4.02
N ARG A 47 9.41 8.21 -2.69
CA ARG A 47 10.50 7.67 -1.90
C ARG A 47 10.19 6.23 -1.51
N PRO A 48 10.98 5.22 -1.93
CA PRO A 48 10.68 3.81 -1.67
C PRO A 48 10.60 3.43 -0.18
N GLU A 49 11.08 4.30 0.70
CA GLU A 49 10.98 4.19 2.16
C GLU A 49 9.59 4.52 2.72
N LEU A 50 8.81 5.34 2.01
CA LEU A 50 7.49 5.84 2.44
C LEU A 50 6.33 5.02 1.90
N GLY A 51 6.55 4.27 0.83
CA GLY A 51 5.54 3.39 0.24
C GLY A 51 5.77 1.93 0.59
N GLU A 52 4.71 1.13 0.50
CA GLU A 52 4.83 -0.31 0.60
C GLU A 52 5.27 -0.83 -0.76
N LYS A 53 6.45 -1.47 -0.83
CA LYS A 53 6.82 -2.25 -2.02
C LYS A 53 5.65 -3.16 -2.35
N ALA A 54 5.23 -3.21 -3.61
CA ALA A 54 4.18 -4.11 -4.06
C ALA A 54 4.65 -5.53 -3.79
N ARG A 55 4.42 -6.01 -2.57
CA ARG A 55 4.79 -7.36 -2.14
C ARG A 55 3.95 -8.23 -3.03
N LYS A 56 4.60 -8.86 -4.02
CA LYS A 56 4.03 -9.99 -4.76
C LYS A 56 3.31 -10.84 -3.71
N LYS A 57 2.01 -11.05 -3.88
CA LYS A 57 1.30 -12.09 -3.13
C LYS A 57 1.96 -13.41 -3.51
N THR A 58 3.09 -13.74 -2.89
CA THR A 58 3.54 -15.10 -2.78
C THR A 58 2.52 -15.73 -1.85
N ASP A 59 1.62 -16.48 -2.47
CA ASP A 59 0.93 -17.60 -1.87
C ASP A 59 0.01 -17.24 -0.67
N ARG A 60 -1.29 -17.28 -0.95
CA ARG A 60 -2.28 -17.58 0.09
C ARG A 60 -1.97 -18.99 0.59
N HIS A 61 -1.14 -19.10 1.62
CA HIS A 61 -0.89 -20.35 2.33
C HIS A 61 -2.24 -20.99 2.75
N PRO A 62 -2.41 -22.30 2.54
CA PRO A 62 -3.71 -22.92 2.28
C PRO A 62 -4.58 -23.02 3.54
N TYR A 63 -5.88 -22.94 3.34
CA TYR A 63 -6.87 -23.36 4.32
C TYR A 63 -6.67 -24.86 4.62
N ARG A 64 -6.07 -25.14 5.78
CA ARG A 64 -5.88 -26.46 6.38
C ARG A 64 -7.25 -27.06 6.72
N GLY A 65 -7.74 -27.97 5.89
CA GLY A 65 -8.98 -28.73 6.11
C GLY A 65 -8.78 -30.23 5.95
N GLN A 66 -8.05 -30.86 6.87
CA GLN A 66 -8.06 -32.32 7.02
C GLN A 66 -9.40 -32.73 7.65
N LYS A 67 -10.21 -33.50 6.93
CA LYS A 67 -11.09 -34.52 7.53
C LYS A 67 -11.19 -35.72 6.58
N ALA A 68 -10.19 -36.59 6.67
CA ALA A 68 -10.37 -38.01 6.35
C ALA A 68 -10.93 -38.68 7.62
N ARG A 69 -12.16 -39.20 7.55
CA ARG A 69 -12.62 -40.36 8.34
C ARG A 69 -14.05 -40.76 7.97
N ALA A 70 -14.19 -42.06 7.69
CA ALA A 70 -15.29 -42.99 7.98
C ALA A 70 -15.56 -43.84 6.73
N THR A 71 -14.91 -44.99 6.61
CA THR A 71 -15.38 -46.35 6.97
C THR A 71 -16.04 -47.01 5.78
#